data_AF-A0ABD5STU3-F1
#
_entry.id   AF-A0ABD5STU3-F1
#
_cell.length_a   1.000
_cell.length_b   1.000
_cell.length_c   1.000
_cell.angle_alpha   90.00
_cell.angle_beta   90.00
_cell.angle_gamma   90.00
#
_symmetry.space_group_name_H-M   'P 1'
#
loop_
_entity.id
_entity.type
_entity.pdbx_description
1 polymer ?
#
loop_
_entity_poly.entity_id
_entity_poly.type
_entity_poly.pdbx_seq_one_letter_code
_entity_poly.pdbx_strand_id
1 'polypeptide(L)'
;MTETGHLVVLVGDEPPMGELAVEFEVVTVRERTRAIDRVETAAVSCVVVDGREDDRLETVAAVHEAAPSVPILYVTATPDGTAE
;
A
#
# COMPACT_ATOMS: atom_id res chain seq x y z
N MET A 1 9.84 -14.98 -21.81
CA MET A 1 9.79 -15.37 -20.39
C MET A 1 8.80 -14.43 -19.74
N THR A 2 7.70 -14.94 -19.22
CA THR A 2 6.56 -14.15 -18.77
C THR A 2 6.81 -13.69 -17.34
N GLU A 3 7.31 -12.48 -17.17
CA GLU A 3 7.26 -11.82 -15.86
C GLU A 3 5.79 -11.58 -15.53
N THR A 4 5.26 -12.39 -14.61
CA THR A 4 4.05 -12.07 -13.87
C THR A 4 4.39 -10.86 -13.01
N GLY A 5 4.07 -9.67 -13.52
CA GLY A 5 4.30 -8.39 -12.85
C GLY A 5 3.71 -8.45 -11.43
N HIS A 6 4.57 -8.26 -10.44
CA HIS A 6 4.16 -8.21 -9.06
C HIS A 6 3.39 -6.90 -8.82
N LEU A 7 2.08 -7.01 -8.60
CA LEU A 7 1.21 -5.86 -8.36
C LEU A 7 1.38 -5.33 -6.93
N VAL A 8 1.74 -4.06 -6.82
CA VAL A 8 1.86 -3.33 -5.55
C VAL A 8 0.80 -2.22 -5.53
N VAL A 9 -0.02 -2.18 -4.49
CA VAL A 9 -0.99 -1.10 -4.30
C VAL A 9 -0.42 -0.09 -3.31
N LEU A 10 -0.33 1.16 -3.73
CA LEU A 10 0.08 2.25 -2.87
C LEU A 10 -1.14 3.07 -2.47
N VAL A 11 -1.33 3.27 -1.17
CA VAL A 11 -2.40 4.09 -0.60
C VAL A 11 -1.82 5.40 -0.08
N GLY A 12 -2.35 6.51 -0.59
CA GLY A 12 -1.92 7.87 -0.25
C GLY A 12 -1.40 8.65 -1.45
N ASP A 13 -0.57 9.65 -1.19
CA ASP A 13 0.14 10.38 -2.24
C ASP A 13 1.38 9.61 -2.71
N GLU A 14 1.72 9.74 -3.99
CA GLU A 14 2.88 9.08 -4.59
C GLU A 14 4.17 9.43 -3.82
N PRO A 15 4.75 8.50 -3.03
CA PRO A 15 6.11 8.66 -2.56
C PRO A 15 7.05 8.44 -3.76
N PRO A 16 8.34 8.80 -3.65
CA PRO A 16 9.31 8.52 -4.71
C PRO A 16 9.55 7.00 -4.83
N MET A 17 8.63 6.30 -5.50
CA MET A 17 8.64 4.84 -5.75
C MET A 17 9.53 4.49 -6.95
N GLY A 18 10.44 5.38 -7.35
CA GLY A 18 11.10 5.36 -8.66
C GLY A 18 11.76 4.03 -9.02
N GLU A 19 12.49 3.41 -8.08
CA GLU A 19 13.13 2.11 -8.32
C GLU A 19 12.14 0.93 -8.24
N LEU A 20 11.10 1.04 -7.39
CA LEU A 20 10.05 0.02 -7.27
C LEU A 20 9.18 -0.06 -8.54
N ALA A 21 8.87 1.08 -9.17
CA ALA A 21 8.06 1.11 -10.39
C ALA A 21 8.77 0.51 -11.63
N VAL A 22 10.07 0.21 -11.54
CA VAL A 22 10.83 -0.45 -12.61
C VAL A 22 10.59 -1.96 -12.62
N GLU A 23 10.46 -2.58 -11.44
CA GLU A 23 10.32 -4.04 -11.29
C GLU A 23 8.90 -4.49 -10.89
N PHE A 24 8.08 -3.56 -10.39
CA PHE A 24 6.73 -3.84 -9.91
C PHE A 24 5.69 -3.01 -10.66
N GLU A 25 4.51 -3.61 -10.88
CA GLU A 25 3.35 -2.84 -11.33
C GLU A 25 2.79 -2.10 -10.12
N VAL A 26 3.00 -0.79 -10.04
CA VAL A 26 2.54 0.04 -8.93
C VAL A 26 1.24 0.74 -9.29
N VAL A 27 0.19 0.54 -8.49
CA VAL A 27 -1.09 1.23 -8.61
C VAL A 27 -1.30 2.14 -7.41
N THR A 28 -1.31 3.45 -7.66
CA THR A 28 -1.56 4.47 -6.63
C THR A 28 -3.06 4.74 -6.48
N VAL A 29 -3.55 4.70 -5.26
CA VAL A 29 -4.92 5.04 -4.88
C VAL A 29 -4.92 6.01 -3.71
N ARG A 30 -5.80 7.02 -3.74
CA ARG A 30 -5.95 7.98 -2.63
C ARG A 30 -7.05 7.63 -1.65
N GLU A 31 -7.90 6.67 -1.99
CA GLU A 31 -9.10 6.35 -1.23
C GLU A 31 -8.96 4.93 -0.66
N ARG A 32 -9.16 4.78 0.66
CA ARG A 32 -9.19 3.48 1.35
C ARG A 32 -10.08 2.46 0.64
N THR A 33 -11.27 2.87 0.21
CA THR A 33 -12.22 1.98 -0.48
C THR A 33 -11.67 1.43 -1.79
N ARG A 34 -10.84 2.20 -2.51
CA ARG A 34 -10.19 1.71 -3.73
C ARG A 34 -9.05 0.76 -3.44
N ALA A 35 -8.34 0.96 -2.33
CA ALA A 35 -7.31 0.01 -1.89
C ALA A 35 -7.95 -1.36 -1.58
N ILE A 36 -9.07 -1.35 -0.85
CA ILE A 36 -9.86 -2.55 -0.53
C ILE A 36 -10.35 -3.23 -1.81
N ASP A 37 -11.00 -2.49 -2.71
CA ASP A 37 -11.46 -3.01 -4.00
C ASP A 37 -10.33 -3.69 -4.78
N ARG A 38 -9.12 -3.13 -4.78
CA ARG A 38 -7.96 -3.74 -5.47
C ARG A 38 -7.45 -5.00 -4.81
N VAL A 39 -7.37 -5.08 -3.49
CA VAL A 39 -6.93 -6.32 -2.82
C VAL A 39 -7.97 -7.43 -2.91
N GLU A 40 -9.25 -7.09 -3.08
CA GLU A 40 -10.32 -8.08 -3.31
C GLU A 40 -10.40 -8.55 -4.77
N THR A 41 -10.10 -7.69 -5.74
CA THR A 41 -10.31 -7.96 -7.17
C THR A 41 -9.05 -8.42 -7.91
N ALA A 42 -7.86 -8.23 -7.34
CA ALA A 42 -6.59 -8.56 -7.99
C ALA A 42 -5.65 -9.32 -7.04
N ALA A 43 -4.74 -10.10 -7.64
CA ALA A 43 -3.66 -10.75 -6.91
C ALA A 43 -2.57 -9.73 -6.53
N VAL A 44 -2.81 -9.00 -5.44
CA VAL A 44 -1.88 -8.01 -4.90
C VAL A 44 -0.74 -8.71 -4.16
N SER A 45 0.50 -8.38 -4.53
CA SER A 45 1.71 -8.90 -3.87
C SER A 45 2.00 -8.17 -2.56
N CYS A 46 1.71 -6.86 -2.51
CA CYS A 46 1.89 -6.05 -1.31
C CYS A 46 1.06 -4.76 -1.37
N VAL A 47 0.67 -4.25 -0.21
CA VAL A 47 0.09 -2.91 -0.04
C VAL A 47 1.08 -2.02 0.69
N VAL A 48 1.35 -0.83 0.17
CA VAL A 48 2.13 0.22 0.82
C VAL A 48 1.17 1.32 1.27
N VAL A 49 1.18 1.67 2.55
CA VAL A 49 0.37 2.76 3.11
C VAL A 49 1.28 3.92 3.50
N ASP A 50 1.00 5.11 2.96
CA ASP A 50 1.69 6.34 3.32
C ASP A 50 1.28 6.79 4.72
N GLY A 51 2.26 6.91 5.60
CA GLY A 51 2.08 7.28 7.00
C GLY A 51 1.79 8.76 7.24
N ARG A 52 1.81 9.59 6.19
CA ARG A 52 1.37 10.99 6.23
C ARG A 52 -0.15 11.13 6.29
N GLU A 53 -0.90 10.06 5.98
CA GLU A 53 -2.36 10.07 6.12
C GLU A 53 -2.76 10.01 7.60
N ASP A 54 -3.65 10.91 8.04
CA ASP A 54 -4.20 10.90 9.40
C ASP A 54 -4.90 9.56 9.71
N ASP A 55 -5.52 8.94 8.71
CA ASP A 55 -6.32 7.73 8.85
C ASP A 55 -5.54 6.42 8.58
N ARG A 56 -4.20 6.47 8.59
CA ARG A 56 -3.33 5.34 8.17
C ARG A 56 -3.61 4.02 8.90
N LEU A 57 -3.84 4.06 10.22
CA LEU A 57 -4.07 2.85 11.01
C LEU A 57 -5.40 2.19 10.66
N GLU A 58 -6.43 2.99 10.43
CA GLU A 58 -7.72 2.49 9.99
C GLU A 58 -7.65 1.92 8.57
N THR A 59 -6.84 2.52 7.69
CA THR A 59 -6.57 1.98 6.35
C THR A 59 -5.85 0.63 6.43
N VAL A 60 -4.81 0.50 7.26
CA VAL A 60 -4.12 -0.78 7.49
C VAL A 60 -5.09 -1.84 8.02
N ALA A 61 -5.90 -1.49 9.02
CA ALA A 61 -6.89 -2.40 9.59
C ALA A 61 -7.88 -2.89 8.53
N ALA A 62 -8.46 -1.98 7.75
CA ALA A 62 -9.45 -2.33 6.74
C ALA A 62 -8.86 -3.18 5.60
N VAL A 63 -7.64 -2.89 5.15
CA VAL A 63 -6.94 -3.71 4.14
C VAL A 63 -6.64 -5.10 4.70
N HIS A 64 -6.19 -5.21 5.95
CA HIS A 64 -5.92 -6.49 6.59
C HIS A 64 -7.20 -7.31 6.82
N GLU A 65 -8.31 -6.68 7.17
CA GLU A 65 -9.61 -7.35 7.27
C GLU A 65 -10.08 -7.91 5.92
N ALA A 66 -9.89 -7.16 4.83
CA ALA A 66 -10.27 -7.60 3.49
C ALA A 66 -9.32 -8.69 2.94
N ALA A 67 -8.02 -8.57 3.20
CA ALA A 67 -7.00 -9.45 2.64
C ALA A 67 -5.90 -9.79 3.68
N PRO A 68 -6.19 -10.68 4.65
CA PRO A 68 -5.31 -10.95 5.80
C PRO A 68 -3.97 -11.61 5.43
N SER A 69 -3.86 -12.17 4.22
CA SER A 69 -2.62 -12.79 3.73
C SER A 69 -1.75 -11.84 2.89
N VAL A 70 -2.24 -10.64 2.57
CA VAL A 70 -1.48 -9.66 1.80
C VAL A 70 -0.57 -8.88 2.75
N PRO A 71 0.76 -8.86 2.51
CA PRO A 71 1.67 -8.10 3.36
C PRO A 71 1.42 -6.59 3.20
N ILE A 72 1.39 -5.89 4.32
CA ILE A 72 1.19 -4.44 4.39
C ILE A 72 2.49 -3.79 4.87
N LEU A 73 3.04 -2.90 4.07
CA LEU A 73 4.17 -2.04 4.39
C LEU A 73 3.64 -0.66 4.77
N TYR A 74 4.13 -0.16 5.89
CA TYR A 74 3.80 1.17 6.40
C TYR A 74 5.04 2.06 6.29
N VAL A 75 4.89 3.21 5.63
CA VAL A 75 6.01 4.14 5.37
C VAL A 75 5.72 5.49 5.99
N THR A 76 6.46 5.88 7.01
CA THR A 76 6.33 7.19 7.66
C THR A 76 7.67 7.91 7.69
N ALA A 77 7.65 9.24 7.55
CA ALA A 77 8.84 10.07 7.72
C ALA A 77 9.27 10.15 9.20
N THR A 78 8.31 10.07 10.13
CA THR A 78 8.53 10.12 11.57
C THR A 78 8.14 8.77 12.18
N PRO A 79 9.06 8.04 12.82
CA PRO A 79 8.73 6.79 13.50
C PRO A 79 7.61 7.01 14.52
N ASP A 80 6.66 6.09 14.60
CA ASP A 80 5.64 6.13 15.64
C ASP A 80 6.29 6.09 17.03
N GLY A 81 5.88 6.99 17.92
CA GLY A 81 6.44 7.10 19.27
C GLY A 81 7.68 7.99 19.39
N THR A 82 8.09 8.68 18.33
CA THR A 82 9.04 9.80 18.47
C THR A 82 8.28 10.96 19.13
N ALA A 83 8.54 11.20 20.42
CA ALA A 83 7.98 12.35 21.13
C ALA A 83 8.47 13.65 20.47
N GLU A 84 7.55 14.60 20.30
CA GLU A 84 7.84 15.96 19.83
C GLU A 84 8.73 16.73 20.81
#